data_AF-A0A8X6RF76-F1
#
_entry.id   AF-A0A8X6RF76-F1
#
_cell.length_a   1.000
_cell.length_b   1.000
_cell.length_c   1.000
_cell.angle_alpha   90.00
_cell.angle_beta   90.00
_cell.angle_gamma   90.00
#
_symmetry.space_group_name_H-M   'P 1'
#
loop_
_entity.id
_entity.type
_entity.pdbx_description
1 polymer ?
#
loop_
_entity_poly.entity_id
_entity_poly.type
_entity_poly.pdbx_seq_one_letter_code
_entity_poly.pdbx_strand_id
1 'polypeptide(L)'
;MRGAGQTKKTAKNKTYFYRFCSQSSNTARAKKVTRFNETFPHAELRRLEQVEREAAHRAAETPEQSQARHRRHAEYLATQRAAETPEQSQARRLQQATYMASQRDTETIEAAESHKRAVAERAQQRHLIFTRNTCVCGGVFDKATFEHDEFLDYESHKLIKIEVMNKECRFCCALKWKEESAGMCCSGSFNKQAS
;
A
#
# COMPACT_ATOMS: atom_id res chain seq x y z
N MET A 1 -32.94 -31.26 50.50
CA MET A 1 -33.73 -31.18 49.25
C MET A 1 -33.44 -29.88 48.49
N ARG A 2 -32.49 -29.87 47.55
CA ARG A 2 -32.29 -28.77 46.59
C ARG A 2 -31.81 -29.36 45.26
N GLY A 3 -32.73 -29.76 44.38
CA GLY A 3 -32.37 -30.41 43.10
C GLY A 3 -33.38 -30.27 41.97
N ALA A 4 -34.60 -29.76 42.21
CA ALA A 4 -35.66 -29.74 41.19
C ALA A 4 -35.75 -28.42 40.37
N GLY A 5 -34.98 -27.39 40.74
CA GLY A 5 -35.09 -26.03 40.16
C GLY A 5 -34.18 -25.74 38.96
N GLN A 6 -33.05 -26.43 38.83
CA GLN A 6 -32.08 -26.18 37.75
C GLN A 6 -32.40 -26.95 36.47
N THR A 7 -32.96 -28.16 36.58
CA THR A 7 -33.32 -29.02 35.43
C THR A 7 -34.46 -28.45 34.59
N LYS A 8 -35.41 -27.73 35.21
CA LYS A 8 -36.53 -27.08 34.51
C LYS A 8 -36.11 -25.87 33.69
N LYS A 9 -35.08 -25.12 34.12
CA LYS A 9 -34.57 -23.94 33.38
C LYS A 9 -33.72 -24.35 32.18
N THR A 10 -32.89 -25.39 32.32
CA THR A 10 -32.08 -25.93 31.22
C THR A 10 -32.93 -26.65 30.17
N ALA A 11 -34.01 -27.35 30.58
CA ALA A 11 -34.97 -27.95 29.64
C ALA A 11 -35.70 -26.89 28.81
N LYS A 12 -36.21 -25.82 29.44
CA LYS A 12 -36.89 -24.72 28.73
C LYS A 12 -35.96 -24.00 27.73
N ASN A 13 -34.70 -23.75 28.09
CA ASN A 13 -33.73 -23.13 27.18
C ASN A 13 -33.39 -24.04 25.98
N LYS A 14 -33.28 -25.36 26.20
CA LYS A 14 -33.08 -26.34 25.12
C LYS A 14 -34.29 -26.41 24.18
N THR A 15 -35.52 -26.40 24.71
CA THR A 15 -36.74 -26.38 23.89
C THR A 15 -36.87 -25.10 23.08
N TYR A 16 -36.54 -23.94 23.67
CA TYR A 16 -36.53 -22.66 22.95
C TYR A 16 -35.50 -22.63 21.82
N PHE A 17 -34.27 -23.09 22.10
CA PHE A 17 -33.21 -23.17 21.11
C PHE A 17 -33.59 -24.11 19.95
N TYR A 18 -34.10 -25.31 20.26
CA TYR A 18 -34.54 -26.27 19.25
C TYR A 18 -35.70 -25.73 18.40
N ARG A 19 -36.67 -25.06 19.03
CA ARG A 19 -37.80 -24.44 18.33
C ARG A 19 -37.35 -23.30 17.43
N PHE A 20 -36.41 -22.48 17.88
CA PHE A 20 -35.82 -21.40 17.08
C PHE A 20 -35.05 -21.93 15.87
N CYS A 21 -34.18 -22.94 16.06
CA CYS A 21 -33.47 -23.60 14.97
C CYS A 21 -34.40 -24.32 13.99
N SER A 22 -35.46 -24.94 14.49
CA SER A 22 -36.48 -25.60 13.64
C SER A 22 -37.29 -24.59 12.85
N GLN A 23 -37.71 -23.48 13.45
CA GLN A 23 -38.42 -22.41 12.76
C GLN A 23 -37.55 -21.72 11.71
N SER A 24 -36.29 -21.38 12.04
CA SER A 24 -35.38 -20.78 11.08
C SER A 24 -35.08 -21.71 9.90
N SER A 25 -34.95 -23.03 10.16
CA SER A 25 -34.82 -24.06 9.13
C SER A 25 -36.07 -24.16 8.24
N ASN A 26 -37.27 -24.17 8.82
CA ASN A 26 -38.52 -24.23 8.08
C ASN A 26 -38.76 -22.96 7.24
N THR A 27 -38.44 -21.77 7.77
CA THR A 27 -38.52 -20.52 7.02
C THR A 27 -37.53 -20.49 5.86
N ALA A 28 -36.31 -20.99 6.05
CA ALA A 28 -35.34 -21.10 4.96
C ALA A 28 -35.82 -22.07 3.87
N ARG A 29 -36.39 -23.21 4.26
CA ARG A 29 -36.98 -24.18 3.33
C ARG A 29 -38.16 -23.59 2.56
N ALA A 30 -39.08 -22.90 3.23
CA ALA A 30 -40.22 -22.24 2.60
C ALA A 30 -39.74 -21.18 1.59
N LYS A 31 -38.79 -20.32 1.97
CA LYS A 31 -38.18 -19.33 1.05
C LYS A 31 -37.47 -19.97 -0.14
N LYS A 32 -36.85 -21.14 0.04
CA LYS A 32 -36.23 -21.89 -1.07
C LYS A 32 -37.29 -22.40 -2.04
N VAL A 33 -38.39 -22.96 -1.52
CA VAL A 33 -39.52 -23.43 -2.34
C VAL A 33 -40.19 -22.29 -3.08
N THR A 34 -40.43 -21.14 -2.42
CA THR A 34 -40.99 -19.96 -3.10
C THR A 34 -40.05 -19.47 -4.20
N ARG A 35 -38.74 -19.35 -3.92
CA ARG A 35 -37.74 -18.95 -4.93
C ARG A 35 -37.64 -19.91 -6.11
N PHE A 36 -37.81 -21.20 -5.87
CA PHE A 36 -37.79 -22.21 -6.92
C PHE A 36 -39.01 -22.09 -7.85
N ASN A 37 -40.18 -21.77 -7.29
CA ASN A 37 -41.42 -21.60 -8.03
C ASN A 37 -41.63 -20.17 -8.56
N GLU A 38 -40.67 -19.26 -8.38
CA GLU A 38 -40.77 -17.88 -8.88
C GLU A 38 -40.73 -17.87 -10.42
N THR A 39 -41.64 -17.12 -11.02
CA THR A 39 -41.58 -16.82 -12.46
C THR A 39 -40.54 -15.74 -12.74
N PHE A 40 -40.03 -15.70 -13.97
CA PHE A 40 -38.98 -14.76 -14.37
C PHE A 40 -39.29 -13.29 -14.02
N PRO A 41 -40.48 -12.72 -14.34
CA PRO A 41 -40.78 -11.31 -14.01
C PRO A 41 -40.80 -11.05 -12.50
N HIS A 42 -41.30 -12.01 -11.71
CA HIS A 42 -41.33 -11.88 -10.25
C HIS A 42 -39.92 -11.95 -9.66
N ALA A 43 -39.07 -12.84 -10.18
CA ALA A 43 -37.67 -12.92 -9.76
C ALA A 43 -36.89 -11.63 -10.10
N GLU A 44 -37.18 -11.01 -11.25
CA GLU A 44 -36.59 -9.75 -11.66
C GLU A 44 -37.02 -8.59 -10.78
N LEU A 45 -38.33 -8.43 -10.54
CA LEU A 45 -38.87 -7.42 -9.63
C LEU A 45 -38.22 -7.51 -8.24
N ARG A 46 -38.12 -8.72 -7.67
CA ARG A 46 -37.45 -8.89 -6.37
C ARG A 46 -35.97 -8.49 -6.39
N ARG A 47 -35.25 -8.72 -7.49
CA ARG A 47 -33.84 -8.30 -7.63
C ARG A 47 -33.75 -6.77 -7.67
N LEU A 48 -34.63 -6.12 -8.41
CA LEU A 48 -34.70 -4.65 -8.48
C LEU A 48 -34.99 -4.05 -7.11
N GLU A 49 -36.02 -4.54 -6.41
CA GLU A 49 -36.34 -4.11 -5.05
C GLU A 49 -35.19 -4.34 -4.06
N GLN A 50 -34.41 -5.41 -4.25
CA GLN A 50 -33.23 -5.65 -3.42
C GLN A 50 -32.12 -4.64 -3.72
N VAL A 51 -31.81 -4.38 -4.99
CA VAL A 51 -30.82 -3.38 -5.40
C VAL A 51 -31.21 -2.00 -4.89
N GLU A 52 -32.48 -1.62 -4.99
CA GLU A 52 -32.98 -0.33 -4.53
C GLU A 52 -32.83 -0.16 -3.01
N ARG A 53 -33.21 -1.18 -2.22
CA ARG A 53 -33.00 -1.17 -0.77
C ARG A 53 -31.53 -1.08 -0.39
N GLU A 54 -30.67 -1.81 -1.09
CA GLU A 54 -29.22 -1.75 -0.85
C GLU A 54 -28.63 -0.40 -1.25
N ALA A 55 -29.12 0.23 -2.32
CA ALA A 55 -28.70 1.57 -2.74
C ALA A 55 -29.13 2.62 -1.71
N ALA A 56 -30.37 2.57 -1.23
CA ALA A 56 -30.89 3.45 -0.19
C ALA A 56 -30.10 3.30 1.12
N HIS A 57 -29.79 2.06 1.53
CA HIS A 57 -28.93 1.80 2.69
C HIS A 57 -27.55 2.43 2.49
N ARG A 58 -26.90 2.21 1.34
CA ARG A 58 -25.57 2.78 1.04
C ARG A 58 -25.56 4.30 1.00
N ALA A 59 -26.64 4.93 0.53
CA ALA A 59 -26.77 6.39 0.51
C ALA A 59 -26.93 6.99 1.91
N ALA A 60 -27.50 6.24 2.85
CA ALA A 60 -27.71 6.66 4.24
C ALA A 60 -26.53 6.33 5.17
N GLU A 61 -25.49 5.66 4.69
CA GLU A 61 -24.35 5.27 5.52
C GLU A 61 -23.49 6.47 5.95
N THR A 62 -23.01 6.43 7.20
CA THR A 62 -22.01 7.40 7.65
C THR A 62 -20.63 7.08 7.03
N PRO A 63 -19.70 8.04 7.00
CA PRO A 63 -18.33 7.79 6.53
C PRO A 63 -17.65 6.61 7.25
N GLU A 64 -17.85 6.46 8.57
CA GLU A 64 -17.26 5.38 9.38
C GLU A 64 -17.86 4.01 9.01
N GLN A 65 -19.18 3.96 8.77
CA GLN A 65 -19.85 2.73 8.31
C GLN A 65 -19.36 2.32 6.93
N SER A 66 -19.23 3.28 6.02
CA SER A 66 -18.69 3.05 4.68
C SER A 66 -17.25 2.54 4.75
N GLN A 67 -16.38 3.17 5.55
CA GLN A 67 -15.01 2.72 5.76
C GLN A 67 -14.94 1.30 6.35
N ALA A 68 -15.75 1.01 7.37
CA ALA A 68 -15.81 -0.33 7.97
C ALA A 68 -16.27 -1.39 6.95
N ARG A 69 -17.25 -1.08 6.10
CA ARG A 69 -17.68 -1.95 4.99
C ARG A 69 -16.57 -2.17 3.98
N HIS A 70 -15.89 -1.11 3.54
CA HIS A 70 -14.76 -1.23 2.60
C HIS A 70 -13.62 -2.06 3.17
N ARG A 71 -13.30 -1.89 4.45
CA ARG A 71 -12.29 -2.69 5.14
C ARG A 71 -12.67 -4.17 5.18
N ARG A 72 -13.89 -4.50 5.60
CA ARG A 72 -14.39 -5.90 5.63
C ARG A 72 -14.38 -6.52 4.23
N HIS A 73 -14.76 -5.75 3.21
CA HIS A 73 -14.73 -6.22 1.83
C HIS A 73 -13.30 -6.48 1.34
N ALA A 74 -12.36 -5.59 1.65
CA ALA A 74 -10.95 -5.78 1.31
C ALA A 74 -10.34 -7.02 2.00
N GLU A 75 -10.67 -7.23 3.28
CA GLU A 75 -10.27 -8.42 4.05
C GLU A 75 -10.86 -9.70 3.43
N TYR A 76 -12.15 -9.71 3.08
CA TYR A 76 -12.80 -10.83 2.38
C TYR A 76 -12.12 -11.15 1.04
N LEU A 77 -11.80 -10.13 0.24
CA LEU A 77 -11.09 -10.36 -1.02
C LEU A 77 -9.66 -10.86 -0.82
N ALA A 78 -8.99 -10.41 0.25
CA ALA A 78 -7.65 -10.90 0.59
C ALA A 78 -7.68 -12.37 0.99
N THR A 79 -8.66 -12.81 1.78
CA THR A 79 -8.81 -14.23 2.15
C THR A 79 -9.16 -15.10 0.95
N GLN A 80 -10.05 -14.64 0.07
CA GLN A 80 -10.34 -15.34 -1.19
C GLN A 80 -9.09 -15.48 -2.06
N ARG A 81 -8.32 -14.40 -2.25
CA ARG A 81 -7.06 -14.43 -3.02
C ARG A 81 -6.01 -15.37 -2.42
N ALA A 82 -5.92 -15.44 -1.09
CA ALA A 82 -4.99 -16.34 -0.41
C ALA A 82 -5.36 -17.83 -0.59
N ALA A 83 -6.64 -18.12 -0.82
CA ALA A 83 -7.15 -19.47 -1.05
C ALA A 83 -7.25 -19.85 -2.55
N GLU A 84 -6.94 -18.94 -3.48
CA GLU A 84 -6.97 -19.21 -4.92
C GLU A 84 -5.98 -20.32 -5.30
N THR A 85 -6.41 -21.25 -6.16
CA THR A 85 -5.46 -22.14 -6.83
C THR A 85 -4.63 -21.37 -7.86
N PRO A 86 -3.45 -21.88 -8.29
CA PRO A 86 -2.65 -21.24 -9.33
C PRO A 86 -3.44 -20.97 -10.63
N GLU A 87 -4.31 -21.88 -11.04
CA GLU A 87 -5.14 -21.78 -12.25
C GLU A 87 -6.20 -20.68 -12.11
N GLN A 88 -6.87 -20.62 -10.96
CA GLN A 88 -7.83 -19.54 -10.66
C GLN A 88 -7.15 -18.18 -10.65
N SER A 89 -5.96 -18.11 -10.05
CA SER A 89 -5.14 -16.90 -10.01
C SER A 89 -4.71 -16.45 -11.40
N GLN A 90 -4.33 -17.38 -12.28
CA GLN A 90 -3.99 -17.10 -13.66
C GLN A 90 -5.21 -16.61 -14.46
N ALA A 91 -6.34 -17.30 -14.36
CA ALA A 91 -7.58 -16.90 -15.03
C ALA A 91 -8.01 -15.49 -14.63
N ARG A 92 -7.94 -15.15 -13.35
CA ARG A 92 -8.23 -13.78 -12.86
C ARG A 92 -7.27 -12.74 -13.43
N ARG A 93 -5.96 -13.02 -13.47
CA ARG A 93 -4.97 -12.09 -14.07
C ARG A 93 -5.23 -11.88 -15.56
N LEU A 94 -5.60 -12.93 -16.28
CA LEU A 94 -5.96 -12.85 -17.71
C LEU A 94 -7.21 -11.99 -17.91
N GLN A 95 -8.28 -12.25 -17.15
CA GLN A 95 -9.51 -11.44 -17.20
C GLN A 95 -9.25 -9.96 -16.89
N GLN A 96 -8.39 -9.69 -15.90
CA GLN A 96 -7.99 -8.32 -15.57
C GLN A 96 -7.21 -7.69 -16.73
N ALA A 97 -6.26 -8.41 -17.34
CA ALA A 97 -5.48 -7.91 -18.47
C ALA A 97 -6.37 -7.61 -19.70
N THR A 98 -7.33 -8.49 -20.01
CA THR A 98 -8.27 -8.28 -21.13
C THR A 98 -9.20 -7.11 -20.87
N TYR A 99 -9.69 -6.93 -19.64
CA TYR A 99 -10.49 -5.76 -19.27
C TYR A 99 -9.69 -4.46 -19.40
N MET A 100 -8.45 -4.43 -18.92
CA MET A 100 -7.59 -3.25 -19.07
C MET A 100 -7.23 -2.97 -20.54
N ALA A 101 -7.12 -3.99 -21.38
CA ALA A 101 -6.92 -3.82 -22.81
C ALA A 101 -8.16 -3.20 -23.47
N SER A 102 -9.36 -3.72 -23.21
CA SER A 102 -10.59 -3.17 -23.79
C SER A 102 -10.85 -1.73 -23.34
N GLN A 103 -10.52 -1.38 -22.10
CA GLN A 103 -10.60 0.01 -21.63
C GLN A 103 -9.68 0.94 -22.44
N ARG A 104 -8.44 0.50 -22.73
CA ARG A 104 -7.50 1.26 -23.56
C ARG A 104 -7.98 1.40 -25.00
N ASP A 105 -8.64 0.40 -25.55
CA ASP A 105 -9.18 0.46 -26.91
C ASP A 105 -10.29 1.51 -27.06
N THR A 106 -11.06 1.74 -25.99
CA THR A 106 -12.13 2.75 -25.93
C THR A 106 -11.69 4.09 -25.35
N GLU A 107 -10.43 4.21 -24.93
CA GLU A 107 -9.91 5.40 -24.26
C GLU A 107 -9.80 6.59 -25.22
N THR A 108 -10.16 7.78 -24.76
CA THR A 108 -9.96 9.01 -25.54
C THR A 108 -8.48 9.38 -25.59
N ILE A 109 -8.07 10.13 -26.63
CA ILE A 109 -6.67 10.58 -26.78
C ILE A 109 -6.22 11.38 -25.55
N GLU A 110 -7.06 12.29 -25.05
CA GLU A 110 -6.78 13.10 -23.87
C GLU A 110 -6.55 12.26 -22.61
N ALA A 111 -7.38 11.24 -22.38
CA ALA A 111 -7.23 10.32 -21.26
C ALA A 111 -5.94 9.51 -21.38
N ALA A 112 -5.61 9.01 -22.58
CA ALA A 112 -4.39 8.27 -22.84
C ALA A 112 -3.13 9.13 -22.61
N GLU A 113 -3.16 10.40 -23.02
CA GLU A 113 -2.08 11.36 -22.78
C GLU A 113 -1.91 11.72 -21.30
N SER A 114 -3.03 11.93 -20.59
CA SER A 114 -3.03 12.12 -19.14
C SER A 114 -2.39 10.93 -18.42
N HIS A 115 -2.78 9.70 -18.78
CA HIS A 115 -2.21 8.48 -18.22
C HIS A 115 -0.70 8.37 -18.51
N LYS A 116 -0.26 8.64 -19.75
CA LYS A 116 1.18 8.63 -20.11
C LYS A 116 1.97 9.65 -19.27
N ARG A 117 1.45 10.87 -19.09
CA ARG A 117 2.08 11.90 -18.25
C ARG A 117 2.19 11.45 -16.80
N ALA A 118 1.10 10.95 -16.21
CA ALA A 118 1.10 10.44 -14.84
C ALA A 118 2.09 9.28 -14.62
N VAL A 119 2.22 8.39 -15.61
CA VAL A 119 3.21 7.30 -15.57
C VAL A 119 4.65 7.85 -15.64
N ALA A 120 4.90 8.83 -16.51
CA ALA A 120 6.21 9.47 -16.63
C ALA A 120 6.60 10.23 -15.35
N GLU A 121 5.69 11.00 -14.76
CA GLU A 121 5.88 11.70 -13.49
C GLU A 121 6.19 10.72 -12.35
N ARG A 122 5.43 9.62 -12.23
CA ARG A 122 5.70 8.59 -11.23
C ARG A 122 7.07 7.92 -11.44
N ALA A 123 7.47 7.71 -12.69
CA ALA A 123 8.79 7.17 -13.01
C ALA A 123 9.91 8.15 -12.63
N GLN A 124 9.74 9.45 -12.90
CA GLN A 124 10.67 10.50 -12.49
C GLN A 124 10.76 10.61 -10.96
N GLN A 125 9.63 10.61 -10.25
CA GLN A 125 9.61 10.61 -8.78
C GLN A 125 10.36 9.41 -8.21
N ARG A 126 10.14 8.21 -8.76
CA ARG A 126 10.89 7.01 -8.37
C ARG A 126 12.39 7.17 -8.62
N HIS A 127 12.78 7.74 -9.76
CA HIS A 127 14.18 8.01 -10.06
C HIS A 127 14.78 8.97 -9.03
N LEU A 128 14.10 10.08 -8.71
CA LEU A 128 14.56 11.05 -7.71
C LEU A 128 14.70 10.43 -6.31
N ILE A 129 13.74 9.60 -5.90
CA ILE A 129 13.83 8.87 -4.61
C ILE A 129 15.02 7.91 -4.63
N PHE A 130 15.21 7.18 -5.73
CA PHE A 130 16.34 6.26 -5.87
C PHE A 130 17.67 7.01 -5.86
N THR A 131 17.83 8.09 -6.64
CA THR A 131 19.06 8.87 -6.67
C THR A 131 19.34 9.51 -5.32
N ARG A 132 18.34 10.09 -4.65
CA ARG A 132 18.48 10.63 -3.30
C ARG A 132 18.96 9.55 -2.33
N ASN A 133 18.30 8.39 -2.34
CA ASN A 133 18.60 7.32 -1.38
C ASN A 133 19.86 6.52 -1.75
N THR A 134 20.40 6.59 -2.96
CA THR A 134 21.59 5.82 -3.36
C THR A 134 22.84 6.70 -3.45
N CYS A 135 22.70 7.96 -3.88
CA CYS A 135 23.85 8.88 -4.00
C CYS A 135 24.27 9.46 -2.63
N VAL A 136 23.33 9.64 -1.69
CA VAL A 136 23.64 10.17 -0.34
C VAL A 136 24.35 9.13 0.55
N CYS A 137 24.20 7.82 0.29
CA CYS A 137 24.89 6.76 1.05
C CYS A 137 25.87 5.92 0.22
N GLY A 138 26.04 6.22 -1.08
CA GLY A 138 26.82 5.45 -2.03
C GLY A 138 27.94 6.26 -2.70
N GLY A 139 28.82 6.87 -1.90
CA GLY A 139 30.22 7.06 -2.27
C GLY A 139 30.59 8.03 -3.41
N VAL A 140 29.69 8.87 -3.93
CA VAL A 140 30.09 9.92 -4.89
C VAL A 140 30.02 11.29 -4.22
N PHE A 141 30.92 11.51 -3.25
CA PHE A 141 31.25 12.85 -2.76
C PHE A 141 32.20 13.59 -3.72
N ASP A 142 32.54 13.02 -4.88
CA ASP A 142 33.59 13.53 -5.78
C ASP A 142 33.27 14.91 -6.40
N LYS A 143 32.04 15.41 -6.26
CA LYS A 143 31.65 16.77 -6.67
C LYS A 143 30.77 17.53 -5.67
N ALA A 144 30.49 16.97 -4.49
CA ALA A 144 29.77 17.68 -3.44
C ALA A 144 30.70 18.56 -2.59
N THR A 145 31.76 19.10 -3.19
CA THR A 145 32.80 19.87 -2.50
C THR A 145 32.40 21.30 -2.13
N PHE A 146 31.16 21.75 -2.39
CA PHE A 146 30.82 23.17 -2.19
C PHE A 146 29.43 23.51 -1.61
N GLU A 147 28.60 22.54 -1.22
CA GLU A 147 27.40 22.84 -0.42
C GLU A 147 27.61 22.37 1.02
N HIS A 148 28.04 23.31 1.87
CA HIS A 148 28.08 23.10 3.30
C HIS A 148 26.64 23.19 3.84
N ASP A 149 26.13 22.10 4.40
CA ASP A 149 24.82 22.04 5.04
C ASP A 149 24.96 22.39 6.52
N GLU A 150 24.46 23.56 6.92
CA GLU A 150 24.54 24.09 8.29
C GLU A 150 23.86 23.17 9.35
N PHE A 151 23.02 22.22 8.92
CA PHE A 151 22.32 21.30 9.81
C PHE A 151 23.02 19.95 10.00
N LEU A 152 24.12 19.68 9.27
CA LEU A 152 24.91 18.46 9.44
C LEU A 152 26.06 18.71 10.41
N ASP A 153 26.11 17.90 11.48
CA ASP A 153 27.28 17.84 12.35
C ASP A 153 28.38 17.01 11.68
N TYR A 154 29.25 17.71 10.94
CA TYR A 154 30.36 17.12 10.20
C TYR A 154 31.43 16.50 11.11
N GLU A 155 31.49 16.88 12.40
CA GLU A 155 32.49 16.38 13.34
C GLU A 155 32.14 14.96 13.84
N SER A 156 30.85 14.64 13.93
CA SER A 156 30.36 13.32 14.36
C SER A 156 29.94 12.38 13.21
N HIS A 157 30.02 12.84 11.96
CA HIS A 157 29.53 12.08 10.81
C HIS A 157 30.43 10.88 10.47
N LYS A 158 29.91 9.66 10.63
CA LYS A 158 30.66 8.38 10.50
C LYS A 158 31.44 8.17 9.20
N LEU A 159 31.08 8.89 8.13
CA LEU A 159 31.69 8.77 6.79
C LEU A 159 32.68 9.89 6.47
N ILE A 160 32.70 10.98 7.24
CA ILE A 160 33.55 12.15 6.98
C ILE A 160 34.69 12.13 7.99
N LYS A 161 35.86 11.64 7.55
CA LYS A 161 37.08 11.62 8.38
C LYS A 161 37.97 12.80 7.99
N ILE A 162 37.71 13.96 8.56
CA ILE A 162 38.63 15.10 8.45
C ILE A 162 39.74 14.87 9.48
N GLU A 163 40.80 14.19 9.08
CA GLU A 163 41.96 13.98 9.95
C GLU A 163 42.76 15.29 10.14
N VAL A 164 43.70 15.30 11.09
CA VAL A 164 44.57 16.45 11.33
C VAL A 164 45.57 16.60 10.18
N MET A 165 45.75 17.83 9.69
CA MET A 165 46.62 18.15 8.57
C MET A 165 48.10 18.15 9.01
N ASN A 166 48.74 16.96 9.04
CA ASN A 166 50.05 16.76 9.65
C ASN A 166 51.13 16.21 8.68
N LYS A 167 50.81 16.12 7.38
CA LYS A 167 51.77 15.70 6.35
C LYS A 167 52.16 16.89 5.51
N GLU A 168 53.44 17.06 5.25
CA GLU A 168 53.91 18.08 4.32
C GLU A 168 53.89 17.54 2.88
N CYS A 169 53.39 18.35 1.96
CA CYS A 169 53.45 18.07 0.53
C CYS A 169 54.89 18.22 0.06
N ARG A 170 55.40 17.19 -0.63
CA ARG A 170 56.75 17.19 -1.20
C ARG A 170 56.98 18.28 -2.26
N PHE A 171 55.92 18.77 -2.91
CA PHE A 171 56.03 19.68 -4.05
C PHE A 171 55.91 21.17 -3.68
N CYS A 172 55.06 21.52 -2.70
CA CYS A 172 54.83 22.91 -2.27
C CYS A 172 55.06 23.15 -0.78
N CYS A 173 55.49 22.13 -0.02
CA CYS A 173 55.66 22.15 1.43
C CYS A 173 54.40 22.58 2.22
N ALA A 174 53.23 22.62 1.59
CA ALA A 174 51.96 22.87 2.28
C ALA A 174 51.61 21.67 3.18
N LEU A 175 50.98 21.94 4.32
CA LEU A 175 50.38 20.87 5.10
C LEU A 175 49.20 20.29 4.31
N LYS A 176 49.04 18.97 4.39
CA LYS A 176 48.02 18.19 3.69
C LYS A 176 47.49 17.05 4.56
N TRP A 177 46.33 16.51 4.18
CA TRP A 177 45.79 15.31 4.82
C TRP A 177 46.54 14.04 4.36
N LYS A 178 46.48 13.00 5.20
CA LYS A 178 47.20 11.74 4.97
C LYS A 178 46.78 11.04 3.67
N GLU A 179 45.50 11.06 3.35
CA GLU A 179 44.90 10.42 2.17
C GLU A 179 44.58 11.41 1.03
N GLU A 180 45.05 12.65 1.12
CA GLU A 180 44.86 13.62 0.04
C GLU A 180 45.67 13.25 -1.22
N SER A 181 44.98 13.16 -2.35
CA SER A 181 45.54 12.95 -3.68
C SER A 181 46.63 13.99 -3.99
N ALA A 182 47.79 13.51 -4.45
CA ALA A 182 48.91 14.36 -4.80
C ALA A 182 48.49 15.39 -5.86
N GLY A 183 48.71 16.68 -5.58
CA GLY A 183 48.42 17.78 -6.51
C GLY A 183 47.22 18.65 -6.15
N MET A 184 46.34 18.24 -5.23
CA MET A 184 45.20 19.07 -4.77
C MET A 184 45.66 20.38 -4.08
N CYS A 185 46.64 20.29 -3.18
CA CYS A 185 47.32 21.47 -2.62
C CYS A 185 48.23 22.25 -3.59
N CYS A 186 48.48 21.73 -4.81
CA CYS A 186 49.35 22.38 -5.81
C CYS A 186 48.58 22.99 -6.98
N SER A 187 47.29 22.67 -7.12
CA SER A 187 46.42 23.14 -8.19
C SER A 187 45.64 24.42 -7.84
N GLY A 188 45.71 24.88 -6.58
CA GLY A 188 45.02 26.06 -6.10
C GLY A 188 45.91 26.95 -5.22
N SER A 189 46.00 28.21 -5.59
CA SER A 189 46.72 29.33 -4.99
C SER A 189 46.52 29.51 -3.47
N PHE A 190 47.17 28.73 -2.62
CA PHE A 190 47.34 29.07 -1.20
C PHE A 190 48.75 29.56 -0.95
N ASN A 191 48.95 30.85 -1.20
CA ASN A 191 50.14 31.59 -0.79
C ASN A 191 50.34 31.41 0.72
N LYS A 192 51.43 30.76 1.11
CA LYS A 192 52.01 30.95 2.44
C LYS A 192 52.57 32.37 2.51
N GLN A 193 51.79 33.28 3.08
CA GLN A 193 52.34 34.40 3.82
C GLN A 193 51.72 34.38 5.22
N ALA A 194 52.51 33.95 6.20
CA ALA A 194 52.38 34.40 7.57
C ALA A 194 53.76 34.25 8.22
N SER A 195 54.26 35.40 8.65
CA SER A 195 55.54 35.67 9.33
C SER A 195 55.74 34.87 10.62
#